data_AF-A0A4U0HKG7-F1
#
_entry.id   AF-A0A4U0HKG7-F1
#
_cell.length_a   1.000
_cell.length_b   1.000
_cell.length_c   1.000
_cell.angle_alpha   90.00
_cell.angle_beta   90.00
_cell.angle_gamma   90.00
#
_symmetry.space_group_name_H-M   'P 1'
#
loop_
_entity.id
_entity.type
_entity.pdbx_description
1 polymer ?
#
loop_
_entity_poly.entity_id
_entity_poly.type
_entity_poly.pdbx_seq_one_letter_code
_entity_poly.pdbx_strand_id
1 'polypeptide(L)' 'MAHPKQRTHSGEGHLVSNIITFVIIMLIFFGSLYAFSLESVIGPIPAFAIGLGLFTLAFFIPKQIIGRSDTYHDA' A
#
# COMPACT_ATOMS: atom_id res chain seq x y z
N MET A 1 40.86 -0.61 -12.11
CA MET A 1 40.00 0.45 -11.55
C MET A 1 38.59 -0.14 -11.47
N ALA A 2 38.17 -0.63 -10.32
CA ALA A 2 36.84 -1.23 -10.18
C ALA A 2 35.80 -0.10 -10.17
N HIS A 3 34.97 -0.03 -11.20
CA HIS A 3 33.82 0.87 -11.22
C HIS A 3 32.88 0.44 -10.08
N PRO A 4 32.56 1.31 -9.10
CA PRO A 4 31.62 0.93 -8.06
C PRO A 4 30.29 0.62 -8.75
N LYS A 5 29.85 -0.64 -8.69
CA LYS A 5 28.55 -1.06 -9.20
C LYS A 5 27.53 -0.12 -8.55
N GLN A 6 26.95 0.79 -9.34
CA GLN A 6 25.93 1.70 -8.83
C GLN A 6 24.86 0.84 -8.18
N ARG A 7 24.64 1.00 -6.88
CA ARG A 7 23.54 0.35 -6.18
C ARG A 7 22.28 0.87 -6.86
N THR A 8 21.67 0.03 -7.71
CA THR A 8 20.41 0.39 -8.33
C THR A 8 19.41 0.46 -7.18
N HIS A 9 18.90 1.65 -6.89
CA HIS A 9 17.88 1.87 -5.86
C HIS A 9 16.49 1.36 -6.34
N SER A 10 16.46 0.61 -7.45
CA SER A 10 15.25 0.20 -8.17
C SER A 10 14.49 -0.96 -7.51
N GLY A 11 14.80 -1.33 -6.26
CA GLY A 11 14.12 -2.44 -5.58
C GLY A 11 14.43 -3.82 -6.18
N GLU A 12 15.61 -4.00 -6.81
CA GLU A 12 16.09 -5.33 -7.22
C GLU A 12 16.06 -6.28 -6.01
N GLY A 13 15.27 -7.35 -6.09
CA GLY A 13 15.09 -8.34 -5.03
C GLY A 13 13.73 -8.30 -4.30
N HIS A 14 12.90 -7.27 -4.52
CA HIS A 14 11.62 -7.11 -3.79
C HIS A 14 10.37 -7.36 -4.64
N LEU A 15 10.47 -8.05 -5.77
CA LEU A 15 9.34 -8.31 -6.69
C LEU A 15 8.14 -8.97 -5.97
N VAL A 16 8.41 -10.02 -5.18
CA VAL A 16 7.36 -10.73 -4.42
C VAL A 16 6.73 -9.81 -3.37
N SER A 17 7.54 -9.06 -2.63
CA SER A 17 7.05 -8.08 -1.64
C SER A 17 6.19 -7.00 -2.29
N ASN A 18 6.58 -6.52 -3.48
CA ASN A 18 5.87 -5.49 -4.21
C ASN A 18 4.52 -6.01 -4.73
N ILE A 19 4.49 -7.25 -5.23
CA ILE A 19 3.24 -7.92 -5.64
C ILE A 19 2.29 -8.12 -4.45
N ILE A 20 2.79 -8.61 -3.32
CA ILE A 20 1.97 -8.78 -2.10
C ILE A 20 1.39 -7.43 -1.67
N THR A 21 2.23 -6.40 -1.63
CA THR A 21 1.81 -5.04 -1.25
C THR A 21 0.74 -4.51 -2.21
N PHE A 22 0.93 -4.70 -3.51
CA PHE A 22 -0.02 -4.32 -4.54
C PHE A 22 -1.38 -5.03 -4.36
N VAL A 23 -1.39 -6.35 -4.16
CA VAL A 23 -2.63 -7.12 -3.97
C VAL A 23 -3.38 -6.65 -2.72
N ILE A 24 -2.69 -6.42 -1.61
CA ILE A 24 -3.30 -5.93 -0.36
C ILE A 24 -3.97 -4.56 -0.59
N ILE A 25 -3.26 -3.62 -1.21
CA ILE A 25 -3.79 -2.27 -1.46
C ILE A 25 -4.97 -2.32 -2.43
N MET A 26 -4.90 -3.18 -3.44
CA MET A 26 -5.98 -3.35 -4.41
C MET A 26 -7.26 -3.91 -3.77
N LEU A 27 -7.12 -4.87 -2.84
CA LEU A 27 -8.28 -5.37 -2.07
C LEU A 27 -8.91 -4.28 -1.19
N ILE A 28 -8.09 -3.44 -0.55
CA ILE A 28 -8.58 -2.33 0.27
C ILE A 28 -9.29 -1.28 -0.59
N PHE A 29 -8.75 -0.99 -1.78
CA PHE A 29 -9.39 -0.11 -2.75
C PHE A 29 -10.75 -0.64 -3.18
N PHE A 30 -10.86 -1.91 -3.57
CA PHE A 30 -12.16 -2.52 -3.88
C PHE A 30 -13.10 -2.54 -2.68
N GLY A 31 -12.58 -2.75 -1.47
CA GLY A 31 -13.32 -2.59 -0.23
C GLY A 31 -13.94 -1.18 -0.08
N SER A 32 -13.20 -0.12 -0.44
CA SER A 32 -13.73 1.25 -0.42
C SER A 32 -14.86 1.47 -1.43
N LEU A 33 -14.74 0.90 -2.64
CA LEU A 33 -15.79 0.98 -3.66
C LEU A 33 -17.05 0.23 -3.21
N TYR A 34 -16.87 -0.94 -2.59
CA TYR A 34 -17.97 -1.70 -2.01
C TYR A 34 -18.63 -0.94 -0.85
N ALA A 35 -17.85 -0.27 0.00
CA ALA A 35 -18.40 0.55 1.08
C ALA A 35 -19.34 1.66 0.58
N PHE A 36 -19.01 2.31 -0.55
CA PHE A 36 -19.92 3.28 -1.18
C PHE A 36 -21.19 2.63 -1.73
N SER A 37 -21.14 1.36 -2.13
CA SER A 37 -22.34 0.63 -2.58
C SER A 37 -23.29 0.28 -1.42
N LEU A 38 -22.82 0.32 -0.17
CA LEU A 38 -23.63 0.04 1.03
C LEU A 38 -24.45 1.25 1.51
N GLU A 39 -24.41 2.37 0.79
CA GLU A 39 -25.13 3.61 1.14
C GLU A 39 -26.60 3.37 1.50
N SER A 40 -27.28 2.52 0.73
CA SER A 40 -28.69 2.19 0.92
C SER A 40 -28.98 1.34 2.16
N VAL A 41 -27.97 0.71 2.74
CA VAL A 41 -28.09 -0.20 3.89
C VAL A 41 -27.71 0.49 5.19
N ILE A 42 -26.61 1.23 5.20
CA ILE A 42 -26.06 1.85 6.41
C ILE A 42 -26.28 3.37 6.46
N GLY A 43 -26.72 3.97 5.35
CA GLY A 43 -26.87 5.41 5.20
C GLY A 43 -25.62 6.09 4.60
N PRO A 44 -25.79 7.30 4.07
CA PRO A 44 -24.76 7.98 3.27
C PRO A 44 -23.51 8.36 4.06
N ILE A 45 -23.69 8.91 5.25
CA ILE A 45 -22.58 9.37 6.10
C ILE A 45 -21.67 8.20 6.53
N PRO A 46 -22.17 7.10 7.12
CA PRO A 46 -21.30 5.99 7.53
C PRO A 46 -20.67 5.25 6.34
N ALA A 47 -21.38 5.08 5.23
CA ALA A 47 -20.80 4.52 4.00
C ALA A 47 -19.61 5.36 3.52
N PHE A 48 -19.77 6.69 3.51
CA PHE A 48 -18.72 7.61 3.11
C PHE A 48 -17.53 7.60 4.08
N ALA A 49 -17.78 7.58 5.39
CA ALA A 49 -16.74 7.52 6.41
C ALA A 49 -15.89 6.23 6.31
N ILE A 50 -16.54 5.08 6.10
CA ILE A 50 -15.86 3.79 5.91
C ILE A 50 -15.05 3.81 4.61
N GLY A 51 -15.64 4.30 3.50
CA GLY A 51 -14.95 4.42 2.22
C GLY A 51 -13.69 5.29 2.31
N LEU A 52 -13.79 6.46 2.93
CA LEU A 52 -12.63 7.34 3.16
C LEU A 52 -11.59 6.73 4.10
N GLY A 53 -12.00 6.01 5.14
CA GLY A 53 -11.09 5.32 6.04
C GLY A 53 -10.28 4.23 5.32
N LEU A 54 -10.95 3.39 4.54
CA LEU A 54 -10.33 2.35 3.71
C LEU A 54 -9.40 2.97 2.66
N PHE A 55 -9.84 4.02 1.99
CA PHE A 55 -9.00 4.74 1.02
C PHE A 55 -7.75 5.31 1.69
N THR A 56 -7.88 5.95 2.86
CA THR A 56 -6.74 6.46 3.63
C THR A 56 -5.76 5.35 4.01
N LEU A 57 -6.26 4.19 4.45
CA LEU A 57 -5.43 3.02 4.75
C LEU A 57 -4.69 2.49 3.51
N ALA A 58 -5.33 2.51 2.34
CA ALA A 58 -4.71 2.11 1.08
C ALA A 58 -3.46 2.94 0.74
N PHE A 59 -3.40 4.22 1.15
CA PHE A 59 -2.19 5.05 1.01
C PHE A 59 -1.23 4.95 2.20
N PHE A 60 -1.73 4.69 3.40
CA PHE A 60 -0.91 4.63 4.60
C PHE A 60 -0.06 3.35 4.66
N ILE A 61 -0.65 2.20 4.33
CA ILE A 61 0.02 0.89 4.33
C ILE A 61 1.27 0.86 3.44
N PRO A 62 1.22 1.24 2.14
CA PRO A 62 2.42 1.30 1.30
C PRO A 62 3.47 2.26 1.84
N LYS A 63 3.08 3.41 2.42
CA LYS A 63 4.04 4.33 3.06
C LYS A 63 4.81 3.67 4.20
N GLN A 64 4.17 2.82 5.00
CA GLN A 64 4.83 2.10 6.08
C GLN A 64 5.73 0.96 5.57
N ILE A 65 5.37 0.33 4.45
CA ILE A 65 6.15 -0.78 3.86
C ILE A 65 7.37 -0.24 3.10
N ILE A 66 7.18 0.75 2.23
CA ILE A 66 8.25 1.39 1.43
C ILE A 66 9.26 2.13 2.33
N GLY A 67 8.81 2.72 3.44
CA GLY A 67 9.70 3.38 4.41
C GLY A 67 10.52 2.42 5.27
N ARG A 68 10.13 1.14 5.37
CA ARG A 68 10.86 0.11 6.15
C ARG A 68 11.89 -0.66 5.33
N SER A 69 11.76 -0.71 4.01
CA SER A 69 12.70 -1.45 3.16
C SER A 69 14.14 -0.93 3.18
N ASP A 70 14.38 0.31 3.63
CA ASP A 70 15.73 0.88 3.77
C ASP A 70 16.44 0.49 5.09
N THR A 71 15.85 -0.39 5.91
CA THR A 71 16.48 -0.87 7.16
C THR A 71 17.23 -2.20 6.98
N TYR A 72 18.41 -2.14 6.36
CA TYR A 72 19.48 -3.14 6.50
C TYR A 72 20.82 -2.38 6.60
N HIS A 73 21.45 -2.23 7.77
CA HIS A 73 22.21 -3.17 8.63
C HIS A 73 23.70 -2.81 8.55
N ASP A 74 24.09 -1.81 9.34
CA ASP A 74 25.48 -1.57 9.72
C ASP A 74 25.80 -2.50 10.91
N ALA A 75 26.38 -3.67 10.63
CA ALA A 75 27.09 -4.51 11.59
C ALA A 75 28.22 -5.28 10.90
#